data_AF-A0A8B6CEM0-F1
#
_entry.id   AF-A0A8B6CEM0-F1
#
_cell.length_a   1.000
_cell.length_b   1.000
_cell.length_c   1.000
_cell.angle_alpha   90.00
_cell.angle_beta   90.00
_cell.angle_gamma   90.00
#
_symmetry.space_group_name_H-M   'P 1'
#
loop_
_entity.id
_entity.type
_entity.pdbx_description
1 polymer ?
#
loop_
_entity_poly.entity_id
_entity_poly.type
_entity_poly.pdbx_seq_one_letter_code
_entity_poly.pdbx_strand_id
1 'polypeptide(L)' 'MPTYGKLDSFDESEDWTQYVERMEHYFNANEIDEEDQKRDIFLSVCGKNTYKLIRDLLAPAKPGTKSLAD' A
#
# COMPACT_ATOMS: atom_id res chain seq x y z
N MET A 1 5.65 2.77 15.45
CA MET A 1 6.47 3.61 14.55
C MET A 1 7.27 2.67 13.68
N PRO A 2 7.52 2.99 12.39
CA PRO A 2 8.39 2.14 11.58
C PRO A 2 9.77 2.07 12.22
N THR A 3 10.31 0.86 12.25
CA THR A 3 11.64 0.55 12.78
C THR A 3 12.71 1.12 11.84
N TYR A 4 12.44 1.13 10.53
CA TYR A 4 13.37 1.61 9.50
C TYR A 4 12.67 2.42 8.40
N GLY A 5 13.15 3.64 8.20
CA GLY A 5 12.84 4.47 7.03
C GLY A 5 11.40 4.98 6.93
N LYS A 6 11.08 5.58 5.79
CA LYS A 6 9.75 6.02 5.39
C LYS A 6 9.51 5.56 3.96
N LEU A 7 8.31 5.06 3.68
CA LEU A 7 7.85 4.79 2.32
C LEU A 7 7.18 6.05 1.77
N ASP A 8 7.68 6.56 0.65
CA ASP A 8 7.06 7.67 -0.07
C ASP A 8 5.85 7.19 -0.88
N SER A 9 4.96 8.12 -1.21
CA SER A 9 3.76 7.81 -1.98
C SER A 9 4.09 7.57 -3.45
N PHE A 10 3.33 6.68 -4.08
CA PHE A 10 3.41 6.44 -5.52
C PHE A 10 3.24 7.74 -6.31
N ASP A 11 4.14 7.93 -7.28
CA ASP A 11 4.09 9.03 -8.24
C ASP A 11 3.89 8.50 -9.67
N GLU A 12 3.17 9.23 -10.52
CA GLU A 12 2.90 8.79 -11.89
C GLU A 12 4.16 8.81 -12.79
N SER A 13 5.26 9.43 -12.34
CA SER A 13 6.54 9.44 -13.04
C SER A 13 7.42 8.21 -12.77
N GLU A 14 7.08 7.38 -11.78
CA GLU A 14 7.78 6.11 -11.51
C GLU A 14 7.05 4.89 -12.07
N ASP A 15 7.81 3.82 -12.30
CA ASP A 15 7.22 2.54 -12.69
C ASP A 15 6.52 1.88 -11.49
N TRP A 16 5.30 1.40 -11.72
CA TRP A 16 4.51 0.73 -10.68
C TRP A 16 5.22 -0.48 -10.06
N THR A 17 5.93 -1.26 -10.87
CA THR A 17 6.66 -2.45 -10.41
C THR A 17 7.77 -2.05 -9.46
N GLN A 18 8.52 -0.98 -9.78
CA GLN A 18 9.58 -0.46 -8.91
C GLN A 18 9.03 0.09 -7.59
N TYR A 19 7.87 0.75 -7.63
CA TYR A 19 7.17 1.19 -6.42
C TYR A 19 6.82 0.01 -5.51
N VAL A 20 6.27 -1.06 -6.10
CA VAL A 20 5.90 -2.29 -5.38
C VAL A 20 7.13 -2.96 -4.77
N GLU A 21 8.23 -3.10 -5.52
CA GLU A 21 9.49 -3.68 -4.99
C GLU A 21 10.01 -2.91 -3.77
N ARG A 22 10.04 -1.58 -3.84
CA ARG A 22 10.41 -0.71 -2.70
C ARG A 22 9.48 -0.92 -1.50
N MET A 23 8.17 -1.04 -1.75
CA MET A 23 7.18 -1.28 -0.71
C MET A 23 7.40 -2.64 -0.03
N GLU A 24 7.69 -3.69 -0.80
CA GLU A 24 8.02 -5.02 -0.26
C GLU A 24 9.28 -4.99 0.59
N HIS A 25 10.34 -4.30 0.14
CA HIS A 25 11.53 -4.09 0.95
C HIS A 25 11.23 -3.36 2.25
N TYR A 26 10.34 -2.36 2.22
CA TYR A 26 9.92 -1.65 3.42
C TYR A 26 9.16 -2.57 4.41
N PHE A 27 8.27 -3.44 3.92
CA PHE A 27 7.59 -4.42 4.76
C PHE A 27 8.57 -5.40 5.39
N ASN A 28 9.46 -5.97 4.58
CA ASN A 28 10.46 -6.94 5.04
C ASN A 28 11.42 -6.33 6.06
N ALA A 29 11.90 -5.10 5.82
CA ALA A 29 12.80 -4.42 6.76
C ALA A 29 12.14 -4.13 8.11
N ASN A 30 10.81 -3.90 8.12
CA ASN A 30 10.06 -3.56 9.32
C ASN A 30 9.35 -4.78 9.95
N GLU A 31 9.66 -6.00 9.53
CA GLU A 31 9.06 -7.25 10.03
C GLU A 31 7.51 -7.20 9.97
N ILE A 32 6.99 -6.66 8.86
CA ILE A 32 5.56 -6.53 8.62
C ILE A 32 5.13 -7.73 7.80
N ASP A 33 4.60 -8.75 8.45
CA ASP A 33 4.18 -10.00 7.81
C ASP A 33 2.67 -10.10 7.59
N GLU A 34 1.89 -9.54 8.53
CA GLU A 34 0.42 -9.58 8.52
C GLU A 34 -0.16 -8.87 7.28
N GLU A 35 -0.97 -9.58 6.51
CA GLU A 35 -1.57 -9.06 5.26
C GLU A 35 -2.46 -7.84 5.50
N ASP A 36 -3.22 -7.85 6.60
CA ASP A 36 -4.03 -6.71 7.02
C ASP A 36 -3.17 -5.47 7.28
N GLN A 37 -2.02 -5.65 7.92
CA GLN A 37 -1.10 -4.56 8.21
C GLN A 37 -0.42 -4.04 6.95
N LYS A 38 -0.01 -4.93 6.03
CA LYS A 38 0.54 -4.54 4.71
C LYS A 38 -0.48 -3.71 3.92
N ARG A 39 -1.74 -4.17 3.87
CA ARG A 39 -2.84 -3.45 3.21
C ARG A 39 -3.04 -2.07 3.81
N ASP A 40 -3.17 -1.98 5.13
CA ASP A 40 -3.48 -0.71 5.79
C ASP A 40 -2.35 0.30 5.62
N ILE A 41 -1.09 -0.16 5.68
CA ILE A 41 0.07 0.68 5.39
C ILE A 41 0.05 1.13 3.93
N PHE A 42 -0.16 0.22 2.98
CA PHE A 42 -0.25 0.57 1.56
C PHE A 42 -1.35 1.61 1.30
N LEU A 43 -2.55 1.42 1.84
CA LEU A 43 -3.65 2.38 1.70
C LEU A 43 -3.31 3.75 2.32
N SER A 44 -2.50 3.77 3.38
CA SER A 44 -2.06 5.03 4.02
C SER A 44 -0.96 5.76 3.23
N VAL A 45 -0.06 5.02 2.58
CA VAL A 45 1.13 5.59 1.91
C VAL A 45 0.96 5.79 0.41
N CYS A 46 0.06 5.06 -0.27
CA CYS A 46 -0.11 5.08 -1.73
C CYS A 46 -0.49 6.43 -2.34
N GLY A 47 -0.84 7.43 -1.52
CA GLY A 47 -1.18 8.77 -1.96
C GLY A 47 -2.67 8.95 -2.30
N LYS A 48 -3.11 10.21 -2.34
CA LYS A 48 -4.54 10.56 -2.46
C LYS A 48 -5.15 10.07 -3.78
N ASN A 49 -4.42 10.18 -4.89
CA ASN A 49 -4.92 9.83 -6.22
C ASN A 49 -5.10 8.31 -6.34
N THR A 50 -4.07 7.54 -5.95
CA THR A 50 -4.10 6.07 -5.93
C THR A 50 -5.17 5.54 -4.99
N TYR A 51 -5.27 6.10 -3.77
CA TYR A 51 -6.32 5.71 -2.83
C TYR A 51 -7.73 5.99 -3.38
N LYS A 52 -7.94 7.14 -4.04
CA LYS A 52 -9.21 7.47 -4.69
C LYS A 52 -9.55 6.44 -5.77
N LEU A 53 -8.60 6.10 -6.64
CA LEU A 53 -8.80 5.08 -7.68
C LEU A 53 -9.20 3.73 -7.08
N ILE A 54 -8.47 3.26 -6.05
CA ILE A 54 -8.79 2.03 -5.34
C ILE A 54 -10.19 2.09 -4.72
N ARG A 55 -10.55 3.23 -4.11
CA ARG A 55 -11.86 3.43 -3.48
C ARG A 55 -13.00 3.41 -4.48
N ASP A 56 -12.79 4.00 -5.65
CA ASP A 56 -13.76 4.04 -6.75
C ASP A 56 -13.94 2.65 -7.36
N LEU A 57 -12.86 1.90 -7.56
CA LEU A 57 -12.90 0.52 -8.08
C LEU A 57 -13.56 -0.47 -7.11
N LEU A 58 -13.39 -0.27 -5.80
CA LEU A 58 -13.96 -1.16 -4.78
C LEU A 58 -15.39 -0.78 -4.36
N ALA A 59 -15.96 0.30 -4.89
CA ALA A 59 -17.32 0.71 -4.56
C ALA A 59 -18.34 -0.42 -4.87
N PRO A 60 -19.31 -0.70 -3.97
CA PRO A 60 -19.65 0.03 -2.74
C PRO A 60 -18.82 -0.34 -1.50
N ALA A 61 -17.96 -1.36 -1.56
CA ALA A 61 -17.14 -1.82 -0.44
C ALA A 61 -16.04 -0.81 -0.07
N LYS A 62 -15.48 -0.93 1.15
CA LYS A 62 -14.35 -0.10 1.61
C LYS A 62 -13.02 -0.81 1.33
N PRO A 63 -11.96 -0.07 0.94
CA PRO A 63 -10.65 -0.67 0.65
C PRO A 63 -10.05 -1.43 1.82
N GLY A 64 -10.21 -0.94 3.05
CA GLY A 64 -9.71 -1.61 4.26
C GLY A 64 -10.54 -2.80 4.74
N THR A 65 -11.64 -3.15 4.07
CA THR A 65 -12.53 -4.26 4.49
C THR A 65 -12.48 -5.45 3.54
N LYS A 66 -11.69 -5.38 2.45
CA LYS A 66 -11.46 -6.52 1.57
C LYS A 66 -10.08 -7.10 1.86
N SER A 67 -10.05 -8.39 2.19
CA SER A 67 -8.86 -9.19 1.93
C SER A 67 -8.81 -9.44 0.43
N LEU A 68 -7.66 -9.23 -0.22
CA LEU A 68 -7.43 -9.49 -1.64
C LEU A 68 -7.07 -10.97 -1.89
N ALA A 69 -7.44 -11.86 -0.97
CA ALA A 69 -7.38 -13.29 -1.16
C ALA A 69 -8.68 -13.75 -1.85
N ASP A 70 -8.58 -14.02 -3.16
CA ASP A 70 -9.38 -15.07 -3.81
C ASP A 70 -8.52 -16.35 -3.80
#